data_AF-T1BE26-F1
#
_entry.id   AF-T1BE26-F1
#
_cell.length_a   1.000
_cell.length_b   1.000
_cell.length_c   1.000
_cell.angle_alpha   90.00
_cell.angle_beta   90.00
_cell.angle_gamma   90.00
#
_symmetry.space_group_name_H-M   'P 1'
#
loop_
_entity.id
_entity.type
_entity.pdbx_description
1 polymer ?
#
loop_
_entity_poly.entity_id
_entity_poly.type
_entity_poly.pdbx_seq_one_letter_code
_entity_poly.pdbx_strand_id
1 'polypeptide(L)'
;TPLAAALWRAIKERTVVEIRGLRMDDNFTHQLDITVEPIDEPNPLAGMVMVVFREIAAPIAQKNSRRRKDLGAADPAIAAELTRCQEELKALRETMRASDEERQVAIEELQSTNEELQSANEELTTSKEESQSMNEELQTINAELQSKVDDLALAQSDMQNLLNSTDIATLFLDNELNVRRFTEQIKRLINLRDADIGRPLSDLTT
;
A
#
# COMPACT_ATOMS: atom_id res chain seq x y z
N THR A 1 -19.01 -30.63 13.52
CA THR A 1 -18.75 -32.08 13.63
C THR A 1 -18.97 -32.53 15.07
N PRO A 2 -19.33 -33.80 15.33
CA PRO A 2 -19.54 -34.31 16.69
C PRO A 2 -18.33 -34.08 17.61
N LEU A 3 -17.10 -34.15 17.05
CA LEU A 3 -15.87 -33.82 17.76
C LEU A 3 -15.80 -32.34 18.22
N ALA A 4 -16.17 -31.39 17.36
CA ALA A 4 -16.16 -29.97 17.71
C ALA A 4 -17.15 -29.65 18.85
N ALA A 5 -18.32 -30.31 18.87
CA ALA A 5 -19.30 -30.14 19.93
C ALA A 5 -18.80 -30.69 21.28
N ALA A 6 -18.12 -31.85 21.29
CA ALA A 6 -17.53 -32.39 22.51
C ALA A 6 -16.36 -31.55 23.05
N LEU A 7 -15.54 -30.99 22.16
CA LEU A 7 -14.43 -30.10 22.54
C LEU A 7 -14.96 -28.82 23.21
N TRP A 8 -15.96 -28.18 22.61
CA TRP A 8 -16.62 -27.01 23.20
C TRP A 8 -17.27 -27.33 24.56
N ARG A 9 -17.90 -28.51 24.68
CA ARG A 9 -18.55 -28.92 25.92
C ARG A 9 -17.55 -29.23 27.03
N ALA A 10 -16.47 -29.93 26.73
CA ALA A 10 -15.41 -30.23 27.69
C ALA A 10 -14.71 -28.96 28.21
N ILE A 11 -14.50 -27.96 27.35
CA ILE A 11 -13.92 -26.67 27.74
C ILE A 11 -14.88 -25.85 28.62
N LYS A 12 -16.17 -25.80 28.26
CA LYS A 12 -17.18 -24.99 28.96
C LYS A 12 -17.61 -25.59 30.29
N GLU A 13 -17.80 -26.90 30.34
CA GLU A 13 -18.30 -27.61 31.52
C GLU A 13 -17.16 -28.13 32.42
N ARG A 14 -15.89 -28.08 31.96
CA ARG A 14 -14.72 -28.65 32.65
C ARG A 14 -14.93 -30.10 33.10
N THR A 15 -15.56 -30.89 32.25
CA THR A 15 -15.87 -32.30 32.50
C THR A 15 -15.36 -33.18 31.38
N VAL A 16 -14.99 -34.41 31.71
CA VAL A 16 -14.65 -35.44 30.71
C VAL A 16 -15.89 -35.75 29.87
N VAL A 17 -15.74 -35.66 28.54
CA VAL A 17 -16.79 -35.98 27.57
C VAL A 17 -16.37 -37.19 26.75
N GLU A 18 -17.15 -38.26 26.80
CA GLU A 18 -16.97 -39.45 25.99
C GLU A 18 -17.97 -39.48 24.82
N ILE A 19 -17.46 -39.60 23.60
CA ILE A 19 -18.26 -39.93 22.42
C ILE A 19 -17.92 -41.35 22.03
N ARG A 20 -18.92 -42.25 22.07
CA ARG A 20 -18.75 -43.66 21.72
C ARG A 20 -19.32 -43.98 20.34
N GLY A 21 -18.66 -44.90 19.63
CA GLY A 21 -19.19 -45.48 18.39
C GLY A 21 -19.17 -44.56 17.18
N LEU A 22 -18.20 -43.64 17.09
CA LEU A 22 -18.06 -42.73 15.96
C LEU A 22 -17.59 -43.53 14.74
N ARG A 23 -18.43 -43.56 13.70
CA ARG A 23 -18.14 -44.30 12.46
C ARG A 23 -17.34 -43.40 11.54
N MET A 24 -16.16 -43.87 11.12
CA MET A 24 -15.38 -43.17 10.10
C MET A 24 -15.92 -43.55 8.71
N ASP A 25 -16.13 -42.56 7.85
CA ASP A 25 -16.75 -42.72 6.53
C ASP A 25 -15.92 -43.56 5.54
N ASP A 26 -14.66 -43.89 5.87
CA ASP A 26 -13.70 -44.45 4.89
C ASP A 26 -13.53 -45.98 4.94
N ASN A 27 -14.15 -46.69 5.89
CA ASN A 27 -14.40 -48.14 5.84
C ASN A 27 -15.16 -48.54 7.10
N PHE A 28 -16.36 -49.11 6.94
CA PHE A 28 -17.32 -49.51 8.00
C PHE A 28 -16.81 -50.53 9.05
N THR A 29 -15.50 -50.74 9.16
CA THR A 29 -14.85 -51.74 10.02
C THR A 29 -14.32 -51.19 11.34
N HIS A 30 -14.19 -49.87 11.49
CA HIS A 30 -13.60 -49.26 12.68
C HIS A 30 -14.60 -48.31 13.35
N GLN A 31 -14.90 -48.59 14.63
CA GLN A 31 -15.61 -47.65 15.49
C GLN A 31 -14.58 -46.96 16.38
N LEU A 32 -14.77 -45.66 16.56
CA LEU A 32 -13.83 -44.84 17.29
C LEU A 32 -14.53 -44.24 18.51
N ASP A 33 -13.99 -44.55 19.67
CA ASP A 33 -14.38 -43.93 20.93
C ASP A 33 -13.42 -42.76 21.19
N ILE A 34 -13.98 -41.58 21.38
CA ILE A 34 -13.23 -40.35 21.63
C ILE A 34 -13.50 -39.89 23.05
N THR A 35 -12.46 -39.76 23.85
CA THR A 35 -12.53 -39.16 25.18
C THR A 35 -11.85 -37.81 25.15
N VAL A 36 -12.57 -36.78 25.57
CA VAL A 36 -12.09 -35.40 25.65
C VAL A 36 -12.01 -35.01 27.13
N GLU A 37 -10.81 -34.77 27.63
CA GLU A 37 -10.54 -34.44 29.02
C GLU A 37 -9.78 -33.11 29.14
N PRO A 38 -10.28 -32.13 29.90
CA PRO A 38 -9.54 -30.90 30.17
C PRO A 38 -8.37 -31.18 31.14
N ILE A 39 -7.18 -30.65 30.84
CA ILE A 39 -6.01 -30.75 31.72
C ILE A 39 -5.90 -29.46 32.53
N ASP A 40 -6.04 -29.57 33.85
CA ASP A 40 -5.88 -28.44 34.77
C ASP A 40 -4.48 -28.39 35.43
N GLU A 41 -3.75 -29.51 35.49
CA GLU A 41 -2.39 -29.59 36.05
C GLU A 41 -1.50 -30.58 35.27
N PRO A 42 -0.18 -30.35 35.16
CA PRO A 42 0.60 -29.22 35.70
C PRO A 42 0.50 -27.94 34.85
N ASN A 43 0.87 -26.81 35.45
CA ASN A 43 0.74 -25.43 34.94
C ASN A 43 1.10 -25.17 33.44
N PRO A 44 2.06 -25.89 32.80
CA PRO A 44 2.33 -25.72 31.37
C PRO A 44 1.19 -26.20 30.45
N LEU A 45 0.34 -27.09 30.95
CA LEU A 45 -0.78 -27.70 30.22
C LEU A 45 -2.14 -27.21 30.73
N ALA A 46 -2.15 -26.31 31.72
CA ALA A 46 -3.36 -25.72 32.27
C ALA A 46 -4.13 -24.97 31.17
N GLY A 47 -5.33 -25.45 30.86
CA GLY A 47 -6.17 -24.91 29.78
C GLY A 47 -6.03 -25.63 28.43
N MET A 48 -5.22 -26.69 28.36
CA MET A 48 -5.19 -27.60 27.22
C MET A 48 -6.24 -28.72 27.38
N VAL A 49 -6.63 -29.31 26.26
CA VAL A 49 -7.59 -30.42 26.23
C VAL A 49 -6.90 -31.65 25.64
N MET A 50 -6.92 -32.74 26.39
CA MET A 50 -6.46 -34.04 25.92
C MET A 50 -7.58 -34.72 25.14
N VAL A 51 -7.28 -35.14 23.92
CA VAL A 51 -8.21 -35.91 23.08
C VAL A 51 -7.59 -37.28 22.85
N VAL A 52 -8.24 -38.31 23.43
CA VAL A 52 -7.82 -39.71 23.28
C VAL A 52 -8.71 -40.38 22.25
N PHE A 53 -8.08 -40.93 21.23
CA PHE A 53 -8.72 -41.68 20.16
C PHE A 53 -8.51 -43.17 20.44
N ARG A 54 -9.58 -43.88 20.82
CA ARG A 54 -9.53 -45.32 21.03
C ARG A 54 -10.24 -46.02 19.88
N GLU A 55 -9.46 -46.74 19.09
CA GLU A 55 -9.99 -47.58 18.02
C GLU A 55 -10.55 -48.88 18.63
N ILE A 56 -11.81 -49.16 18.35
CA ILE A 56 -12.48 -50.40 18.72
C ILE A 56 -12.81 -51.13 17.42
N ALA A 57 -12.19 -52.31 17.24
CA ALA A 57 -12.58 -53.23 16.19
C ALA A 57 -14.07 -53.57 16.38
N ALA A 58 -14.90 -53.24 15.39
CA ALA A 58 -16.32 -53.53 15.45
C ALA A 58 -16.50 -55.05 15.69
N PRO A 59 -17.41 -55.47 16.59
CA PRO A 59 -17.66 -56.90 16.78
C PRO A 59 -18.07 -57.48 15.42
N ILE A 60 -17.28 -58.41 14.92
CA ILE A 60 -17.61 -59.18 13.72
C ILE A 60 -18.89 -59.92 14.07
N ALA A 61 -20.03 -59.38 13.65
CA ALA A 61 -21.32 -60.04 13.81
C ALA A 61 -21.21 -61.40 13.10
N GLN A 62 -21.07 -62.47 13.88
CA GLN A 62 -21.13 -63.84 13.40
C GLN A 62 -22.47 -64.01 12.71
N LYS A 63 -22.41 -64.03 11.38
CA LYS A 63 -23.53 -64.17 10.49
C LYS A 63 -24.03 -65.59 10.64
N ASN A 64 -25.00 -65.80 11.53
CA ASN A 64 -25.78 -67.03 11.54
C ASN A 64 -26.44 -67.19 10.16
N SER A 65 -25.89 -68.13 9.39
CA SER A 65 -26.45 -68.56 8.12
C SER A 65 -27.79 -69.22 8.40
N ARG A 66 -28.90 -68.52 8.15
CA ARG A 66 -30.24 -69.07 7.85
C ARG A 66 -31.24 -67.93 7.69
N ARG A 67 -31.20 -67.30 6.52
CA ARG A 67 -32.38 -66.89 5.73
C ARG A 67 -31.87 -66.16 4.49
N ARG A 68 -31.46 -66.97 3.51
CA ARG A 68 -31.35 -66.56 2.12
C ARG A 68 -32.72 -66.81 1.51
N LYS A 69 -33.65 -65.88 1.67
CA LYS A 69 -34.86 -65.73 0.84
C LYS A 69 -35.47 -64.37 1.11
N ASP A 70 -35.65 -63.62 0.03
CA ASP A 70 -36.27 -62.30 -0.11
C ASP A 70 -35.55 -61.08 0.48
N LEU A 71 -34.42 -60.73 -0.13
CA LEU A 71 -34.20 -59.33 -0.50
C LEU A 71 -34.66 -59.24 -1.95
N GLY A 72 -35.92 -58.81 -2.14
CA GLY A 72 -36.44 -58.47 -3.46
C GLY A 72 -35.50 -57.48 -4.14
N ALA A 73 -35.42 -57.56 -5.47
CA ALA A 73 -34.69 -56.61 -6.30
C ALA A 73 -34.88 -55.19 -5.75
N ALA A 74 -33.78 -54.48 -5.49
CA ALA A 74 -33.85 -53.07 -5.13
C ALA A 74 -34.76 -52.38 -6.14
N ASP A 75 -35.87 -51.82 -5.67
CA ASP A 75 -36.92 -51.29 -6.53
C ASP A 75 -36.27 -50.31 -7.52
N PRO A 76 -36.33 -50.55 -8.85
CA PRO A 76 -35.59 -49.74 -9.81
C PRO A 76 -35.95 -48.25 -9.74
N ALA A 77 -37.14 -47.93 -9.23
CA ALA A 77 -37.57 -46.58 -8.92
C ALA A 77 -36.71 -45.90 -7.84
N ILE A 78 -36.37 -46.60 -6.76
CA ILE A 78 -35.55 -46.06 -5.66
C ILE A 78 -34.11 -45.88 -6.12
N ALA A 79 -33.59 -46.80 -6.94
CA ALA A 79 -32.25 -46.66 -7.52
C ALA A 79 -32.16 -45.45 -8.45
N ALA A 80 -33.18 -45.22 -9.29
CA ALA A 80 -33.27 -44.05 -10.15
C ALA A 80 -33.37 -42.74 -9.35
N GLU A 81 -34.17 -42.71 -8.29
CA GLU A 81 -34.31 -41.54 -7.41
C GLU A 81 -33.03 -41.22 -6.63
N LEU A 82 -32.31 -42.25 -6.17
CA LEU A 82 -30.99 -42.09 -5.56
C LEU A 82 -29.97 -41.49 -6.54
N THR A 83 -29.99 -41.95 -7.79
CA THR A 83 -29.08 -41.45 -8.84
C THR A 83 -29.39 -40.00 -9.14
N ARG A 84 -30.67 -39.64 -9.28
CA ARG A 84 -31.11 -38.26 -9.45
C ARG A 84 -30.68 -37.36 -8.30
N CYS A 85 -30.85 -37.79 -7.05
CA CYS A 85 -30.42 -37.02 -5.88
C CYS A 85 -28.89 -36.85 -5.83
N GLN A 86 -28.12 -37.85 -6.25
CA GLN A 86 -26.67 -37.74 -6.37
C GLN A 86 -26.24 -36.76 -7.47
N GLU A 87 -26.94 -36.73 -8.60
CA GLU A 87 -26.71 -35.76 -9.68
C GLU A 87 -27.07 -34.33 -9.23
N GLU A 88 -28.20 -34.14 -8.55
CA GLU A 88 -28.60 -32.85 -7.98
C GLU A 88 -27.57 -32.35 -6.94
N LEU A 89 -27.06 -33.21 -6.07
CA LEU A 89 -25.99 -32.87 -5.13
C LEU A 89 -24.67 -32.51 -5.82
N LYS A 90 -24.33 -33.19 -6.92
CA LYS A 90 -23.14 -32.84 -7.71
C LYS A 90 -23.29 -31.47 -8.38
N ALA A 91 -24.43 -31.21 -9.03
CA ALA A 91 -24.73 -29.93 -9.63
C ALA A 91 -24.74 -28.79 -8.59
N LEU A 92 -25.29 -29.04 -7.40
CA LEU A 92 -25.27 -28.06 -6.31
C LEU A 92 -23.83 -27.80 -5.82
N ARG A 93 -22.98 -28.83 -5.72
CA ARG A 93 -21.57 -28.64 -5.35
C ARG A 93 -20.80 -27.86 -6.40
N GLU A 94 -21.06 -28.11 -7.68
CA GLU A 94 -20.45 -27.37 -8.78
C GLU A 94 -20.87 -25.89 -8.78
N THR A 95 -22.16 -25.60 -8.55
CA THR A 95 -22.64 -24.22 -8.42
C THR A 95 -22.08 -23.51 -7.19
N MET A 96 -21.98 -24.20 -6.04
CA MET A 96 -21.30 -23.65 -4.87
C MET A 96 -19.82 -23.33 -5.16
N ARG A 97 -19.09 -24.25 -5.81
CA ARG A 97 -17.69 -24.02 -6.20
C ARG A 97 -17.55 -22.83 -7.14
N ALA A 98 -18.40 -22.74 -8.16
CA ALA A 98 -18.40 -21.61 -9.09
C ALA A 98 -18.67 -20.30 -8.33
N SER A 99 -19.62 -20.27 -7.40
CA SER A 99 -19.90 -19.08 -6.58
C SER A 99 -18.73 -18.73 -5.65
N ASP A 100 -18.05 -19.72 -5.07
CA ASP A 100 -16.86 -19.50 -4.25
C ASP A 100 -15.70 -18.95 -5.07
N GLU A 101 -15.50 -19.45 -6.29
CA GLU A 101 -14.50 -18.95 -7.25
C GLU A 101 -14.83 -17.52 -7.69
N GLU A 102 -16.08 -17.22 -8.07
CA GLU A 102 -16.53 -15.87 -8.40
C GLU A 102 -16.30 -14.89 -7.23
N ARG A 103 -16.60 -15.33 -6.00
CA ARG A 103 -16.36 -14.53 -4.79
C ARG A 103 -14.86 -14.29 -4.57
N GLN A 104 -14.03 -15.30 -4.81
CA GLN A 104 -12.59 -15.18 -4.67
C GLN A 104 -12.01 -14.21 -5.71
N VAL A 105 -12.45 -14.31 -6.96
CA VAL A 105 -12.08 -13.37 -8.03
C VAL A 105 -12.49 -11.94 -7.67
N ALA A 106 -13.72 -11.74 -7.19
CA ALA A 106 -14.19 -10.42 -6.77
C ALA A 106 -13.34 -9.84 -5.61
N ILE A 107 -12.87 -10.69 -4.69
CA ILE A 107 -11.95 -10.26 -3.62
C ILE A 107 -10.60 -9.85 -4.21
N GLU A 108 -10.04 -10.63 -5.12
CA GLU A 108 -8.76 -10.33 -5.77
C GLU A 108 -8.83 -9.05 -6.61
N GLU A 109 -9.93 -8.83 -7.34
CA GLU A 109 -10.18 -7.57 -8.06
C GLU A 109 -10.28 -6.37 -7.10
N LEU A 110 -10.99 -6.51 -5.97
CA LEU A 110 -11.06 -5.46 -4.95
C LEU A 110 -9.69 -5.19 -4.30
N GLN A 111 -8.87 -6.22 -4.10
CA GLN A 111 -7.51 -6.06 -3.60
C GLN A 111 -6.63 -5.35 -4.63
N SER A 112 -6.69 -5.77 -5.90
CA SER A 112 -5.95 -5.15 -7.00
C SER A 112 -6.33 -3.67 -7.16
N THR A 113 -7.62 -3.34 -7.14
CA THR A 113 -8.07 -1.94 -7.23
C THR A 113 -7.63 -1.11 -6.03
N ASN A 114 -7.59 -1.70 -4.83
CA ASN A 114 -7.08 -1.02 -3.65
C ASN A 114 -5.56 -0.77 -3.74
N GLU A 115 -4.79 -1.74 -4.26
CA GLU A 115 -3.35 -1.58 -4.52
C GLU A 115 -3.09 -0.52 -5.59
N GLU A 116 -3.88 -0.49 -6.67
CA GLU A 116 -3.80 0.56 -7.70
C GLU A 116 -4.12 1.94 -7.13
N LEU A 117 -5.15 2.06 -6.28
CA LEU A 117 -5.47 3.31 -5.59
C LEU A 117 -4.38 3.74 -4.63
N GLN A 118 -3.77 2.80 -3.91
CA GLN A 118 -2.63 3.08 -3.05
C GLN A 118 -1.44 3.57 -3.87
N SER A 119 -1.12 2.90 -4.97
CA SER A 119 -0.04 3.30 -5.87
C SER A 119 -0.28 4.68 -6.48
N ALA A 120 -1.51 4.99 -6.90
CA ALA A 120 -1.89 6.31 -7.39
C ALA A 120 -1.75 7.41 -6.30
N ASN A 121 -2.03 7.06 -5.05
CA ASN A 121 -1.86 7.98 -3.92
C ASN A 121 -0.38 8.21 -3.59
N GLU A 122 0.45 7.17 -3.65
CA GLU A 122 1.90 7.26 -3.52
C GLU A 122 2.53 8.10 -4.64
N GLU A 123 2.08 7.90 -5.89
CA GLU A 123 2.51 8.69 -7.05
C GLU A 123 2.12 10.17 -6.91
N LEU A 124 0.88 10.46 -6.48
CA LEU A 124 0.42 11.83 -6.22
C LEU A 124 1.23 12.49 -5.11
N THR A 125 1.54 11.75 -4.04
CA THR A 125 2.37 12.24 -2.93
C THR A 125 3.78 12.54 -3.42
N THR A 126 4.37 11.65 -4.22
CA THR A 126 5.69 11.86 -4.84
C THR A 126 5.69 13.09 -5.73
N SER A 127 4.70 13.24 -6.61
CA SER A 127 4.57 14.42 -7.49
C SER A 127 4.42 15.73 -6.70
N LYS A 128 3.70 15.69 -5.57
CA LYS A 128 3.58 16.82 -4.66
C LYS A 128 4.92 17.17 -4.02
N GLU A 129 5.69 16.18 -3.55
CA GLU A 129 7.02 16.38 -2.96
C GLU A 129 8.01 16.93 -3.98
N GLU A 130 8.02 16.42 -5.21
CA GLU A 130 8.84 16.95 -6.31
C GLU A 130 8.50 18.41 -6.62
N SER A 131 7.21 18.74 -6.69
CA SER A 131 6.76 20.12 -6.92
C SER A 131 7.17 21.05 -5.78
N GLN A 132 7.10 20.57 -4.53
CA GLN A 132 7.55 21.34 -3.37
C GLN A 132 9.07 21.56 -3.41
N SER A 133 9.85 20.52 -3.70
CA SER A 133 11.31 20.61 -3.86
C SER A 133 11.71 21.62 -4.94
N MET A 134 11.01 21.62 -6.09
CA MET A 134 11.28 22.58 -7.16
C MET A 134 10.98 24.02 -6.73
N ASN A 135 9.94 24.23 -5.91
CA ASN A 135 9.62 25.55 -5.38
C ASN A 135 10.70 26.02 -4.39
N GLU A 136 11.17 25.14 -3.51
CA GLU A 136 12.26 25.43 -2.56
C GLU A 136 13.57 25.79 -3.30
N GLU A 137 13.89 25.06 -4.37
CA GLU A 137 15.05 25.37 -5.23
C GLU A 137 14.89 26.74 -5.92
N LEU A 138 13.71 27.04 -6.49
CA LEU A 138 13.43 28.34 -7.10
C LEU A 138 13.52 29.50 -6.12
N GLN A 139 13.05 29.32 -4.88
CA GLN A 139 13.19 30.34 -3.83
C GLN A 139 14.65 30.57 -3.47
N THR A 140 15.44 29.50 -3.38
CA THR A 140 16.88 29.57 -3.13
C THR A 140 17.59 30.35 -4.24
N ILE A 141 17.32 30.01 -5.51
CA ILE A 141 17.91 30.70 -6.67
C ILE A 141 17.49 32.17 -6.70
N ASN A 142 16.23 32.51 -6.39
CA ASN A 142 15.80 33.90 -6.32
C ASN A 142 16.52 34.67 -5.21
N ALA A 143 16.73 34.07 -4.04
CA ALA A 143 17.48 34.68 -2.95
C ALA A 143 18.95 34.93 -3.34
N GLU A 144 19.58 33.97 -4.01
CA GLU A 144 20.94 34.13 -4.55
C GLU A 144 21.01 35.24 -5.60
N LEU A 145 20.04 35.28 -6.53
CA LEU A 145 19.96 36.33 -7.54
C LEU A 145 19.79 37.72 -6.90
N GLN A 146 18.92 37.84 -5.90
CA GLN A 146 18.72 39.09 -5.19
C GLN A 146 19.99 39.53 -4.48
N SER A 147 20.70 38.62 -3.81
CA SER A 147 22.00 38.91 -3.21
C SER A 147 23.02 39.39 -4.26
N LYS A 148 23.04 38.80 -5.47
CA LYS A 148 23.92 39.26 -6.55
C LYS A 148 23.55 40.65 -7.07
N VAL A 149 22.27 40.96 -7.14
CA VAL A 149 21.81 42.31 -7.50
C VAL A 149 22.24 43.33 -6.45
N ASP A 150 22.10 42.99 -5.17
CA ASP A 150 22.50 43.86 -4.06
C ASP A 150 24.02 44.08 -4.04
N ASP A 151 24.82 43.02 -4.23
CA ASP A 151 26.28 43.09 -4.36
C ASP A 151 26.70 44.02 -5.53
N LEU A 152 26.05 43.89 -6.68
CA LEU A 152 26.32 44.72 -7.86
C LEU A 152 25.94 46.19 -7.61
N ALA A 153 24.80 46.43 -6.96
CA ALA A 153 24.35 47.78 -6.60
C ALA A 153 25.34 48.45 -5.63
N LEU A 154 25.85 47.70 -4.65
CA LEU A 154 26.85 48.17 -3.70
C LEU A 154 28.18 48.50 -4.42
N ALA A 155 28.69 47.59 -5.25
CA ALA A 155 29.89 47.84 -6.04
C ALA A 155 29.76 49.05 -6.98
N GLN A 156 28.59 49.23 -7.61
CA GLN A 156 28.29 50.39 -8.46
C GLN A 156 28.28 51.70 -7.65
N SER A 157 27.69 51.69 -6.45
CA SER A 157 27.68 52.81 -5.52
C SER A 157 29.10 53.17 -5.09
N ASP A 158 29.91 52.19 -4.70
CA ASP A 158 31.30 52.39 -4.30
C ASP A 158 32.13 52.98 -5.44
N MET A 159 31.97 52.47 -6.67
CA MET A 159 32.60 53.06 -7.86
C MET A 159 32.15 54.51 -8.11
N GLN A 160 30.87 54.84 -7.89
CA GLN A 160 30.40 56.23 -8.02
C GLN A 160 31.02 57.14 -6.99
N ASN A 161 31.10 56.69 -5.74
CA ASN A 161 31.67 57.45 -4.65
C ASN A 161 33.17 57.66 -4.85
N LEU A 162 33.92 56.62 -5.23
CA LEU A 162 35.34 56.73 -5.53
C LEU A 162 35.61 57.71 -6.67
N LEU A 163 34.92 57.56 -7.81
CA LEU A 163 35.09 58.44 -8.97
C LEU A 163 34.76 59.90 -8.66
N ASN A 164 33.74 60.16 -7.83
CA ASN A 164 33.38 61.51 -7.41
C ASN A 164 34.37 62.09 -6.37
N SER A 165 34.97 61.25 -5.53
CA SER A 165 35.92 61.66 -4.49
C SER A 165 37.33 61.92 -5.04
N THR A 166 37.71 61.26 -6.14
CA THR A 166 38.90 61.61 -6.89
C THR A 166 38.63 62.91 -7.64
N ASP A 167 39.31 64.00 -7.28
CA ASP A 167 39.21 65.33 -7.91
C ASP A 167 39.73 65.38 -9.36
N ILE A 168 39.58 64.29 -10.11
CA ILE A 168 40.04 64.08 -11.47
C ILE A 168 38.83 64.14 -12.41
N ALA A 169 38.83 65.11 -13.32
CA ALA A 169 37.84 65.22 -14.37
C ALA A 169 37.96 64.03 -15.35
N THR A 170 37.01 63.10 -15.25
CA THR A 170 36.94 61.88 -16.06
C THR A 170 35.61 61.79 -16.83
N LEU A 171 35.68 61.47 -18.12
CA LEU A 171 34.55 61.23 -19.03
C LEU A 171 34.66 59.81 -19.59
N PHE A 172 33.60 59.03 -19.45
CA PHE A 172 33.50 57.67 -19.99
C PHE A 172 32.64 57.68 -21.24
N LEU A 173 33.17 57.11 -22.32
CA LEU A 173 32.48 56.98 -23.60
C LEU A 173 32.27 55.50 -23.93
N ASP A 174 31.27 55.20 -24.75
CA ASP A 174 31.14 53.88 -25.38
C ASP A 174 31.98 53.80 -26.68
N ASN A 175 31.87 52.67 -27.38
CA ASN A 175 32.60 52.43 -28.64
C ASN A 175 32.18 53.39 -29.78
N GLU A 176 31.03 54.06 -29.64
CA GLU A 176 30.45 54.99 -30.61
C GLU A 176 30.69 56.46 -30.20
N LEU A 177 31.49 56.68 -29.16
CA LEU A 177 31.78 58.00 -28.57
C LEU A 177 30.56 58.68 -27.93
N ASN A 178 29.55 57.92 -27.51
CA ASN A 178 28.46 58.45 -26.69
C ASN A 178 28.85 58.51 -25.22
N VAL A 179 28.39 59.55 -24.53
CA VAL A 179 28.65 59.77 -23.10
C VAL A 179 27.97 58.69 -22.28
N ARG A 180 28.74 57.80 -21.65
CA ARG A 180 28.19 56.74 -20.79
C ARG A 180 28.11 57.16 -19.33
N ARG A 181 29.10 57.93 -18.86
CA ARG A 181 29.19 58.41 -17.48
C ARG A 181 30.23 59.53 -17.39
N PHE A 182 30.12 60.38 -16.39
CA PHE A 182 31.12 61.41 -16.11
C PHE A 182 31.21 61.68 -14.61
N THR A 183 32.30 62.36 -14.20
CA THR A 183 32.53 62.85 -12.84
C THR A 183 32.05 64.30 -12.69
N GLU A 184 31.70 64.74 -11.48
CA GLU A 184 31.25 66.13 -11.27
C GLU A 184 32.32 67.16 -11.64
N GLN A 185 33.60 66.81 -11.45
CA GLN A 185 34.73 67.68 -11.75
C GLN A 185 34.84 68.03 -13.24
N ILE A 186 34.39 67.15 -14.14
CA ILE A 186 34.47 67.43 -15.59
C ILE A 186 33.45 68.48 -16.06
N LYS A 187 32.39 68.73 -15.28
CA LYS A 187 31.43 69.81 -15.54
C LYS A 187 32.09 71.20 -15.55
N ARG A 188 33.28 71.34 -14.94
CA ARG A 188 34.08 72.58 -14.96
C ARG A 188 34.86 72.78 -16.26
N LEU A 189 35.13 71.69 -16.99
CA LEU A 189 35.89 71.71 -18.24
C LEU A 189 34.97 71.66 -19.47
N ILE A 190 33.85 70.95 -19.37
CA ILE A 190 32.87 70.74 -20.44
C ILE A 190 31.47 70.92 -19.86
N ASN A 191 30.59 71.62 -20.57
CA ASN A 191 29.27 72.00 -20.07
C ASN A 191 28.24 70.84 -20.15
N LEU A 192 28.50 69.76 -19.41
CA LEU A 192 27.73 68.51 -19.41
C LEU A 192 26.57 68.54 -18.40
N ARG A 193 25.40 68.03 -18.81
CA ARG A 193 24.24 67.82 -17.93
C ARG A 193 23.95 66.32 -17.78
N ASP A 194 23.26 65.93 -16.72
CA ASP A 194 22.89 64.53 -16.49
C ASP A 194 21.98 63.97 -17.59
N ALA A 195 21.25 64.83 -18.30
CA ALA A 195 20.44 64.47 -19.47
C ALA A 195 21.26 64.18 -20.74
N ASP A 196 22.57 64.47 -20.75
CA ASP A 196 23.45 64.22 -21.90
C ASP A 196 24.07 62.81 -21.89
N ILE A 197 23.77 62.00 -20.87
CA ILE A 197 24.11 60.57 -20.86
C ILE A 197 23.40 59.87 -22.02
N GLY A 198 24.15 59.17 -22.85
CA GLY A 198 23.71 58.49 -24.06
C GLY A 198 23.81 59.34 -25.34
N ARG A 199 24.25 60.60 -25.25
CA ARG A 199 24.42 61.47 -26.43
C ARG A 199 25.86 61.40 -26.97
N PRO A 200 26.06 61.54 -28.30
CA PRO A 200 27.39 61.58 -28.89
C PRO A 200 28.18 62.80 -28.40
N LEU A 201 29.47 62.63 -28.13
CA LEU A 201 30.35 63.70 -27.64
C LEU A 201 30.35 64.93 -28.57
N SER A 202 30.20 64.70 -29.87
CA SER A 202 30.16 65.72 -30.93
C SER A 202 29.07 66.77 -30.71
N ASP A 203 27.93 66.40 -30.13
CA ASP A 203 26.77 67.28 -29.93
C ASP A 203 26.93 68.20 -28.72
N LEU A 204 27.94 67.94 -27.88
CA LEU A 204 28.16 68.60 -26.59
C LEU A 204 29.25 69.67 -26.67
N THR A 205 29.87 69.84 -27.84
CA THR A 205 30.89 70.87 -28.06
C THR A 205 30.25 72.17 -28.52
N THR A 206 30.04 73.12 -27.61
CA THR A 206 30.17 74.57 -27.88
C THR A 206 30.44 75.34 -26.59
#